data_AF-A0A061DL30-F1
#
_entry.id   AF-A0A061DL30-F1
#
_cell.length_a   1.000
_cell.length_b   1.000
_cell.length_c   1.000
_cell.angle_alpha   90.00
_cell.angle_beta   90.00
_cell.angle_gamma   90.00
#
_symmetry.space_group_name_H-M   'P 1'
#
loop_
_entity.id
_entity.type
_entity.pdbx_description
1 polymer ?
#
loop_
_entity_poly.entity_id
_entity_poly.type
_entity_poly.pdbx_seq_one_letter_code
_entity_poly.pdbx_strand_id
1 'polypeptide(L)'
;MLRINTLILWLVKSSPLNGWNLSPQTLTKTTLSFPKPGIKFQTHVFSSASKTCSYTTLCDSSMTRRGLLFRQLFEKESSTYTYLLADVSHPRKPAVLIDPVDKTVERDLHLVKELGLKLIYAMNTHVHADHVTGTGLLKVRATPGHTLGCVTYVTGSDQPQPRMAFTGDALLIRGCGRTDFQGGSSRQLYESVHSQIFTLPEDTLVYPAHDYKGFTVSTVGEEKLYNPRLTRDEAAFF
;
A
#
# COMPACT_ATOMS: atom_id res chain seq x y z
N MET A 1 41.95 -5.65 3.28
CA MET A 1 41.61 -4.36 2.64
C MET A 1 41.76 -4.49 1.13
N LEU A 2 40.67 -4.68 0.40
CA LEU A 2 40.60 -4.56 -1.08
C LEU A 2 39.12 -4.47 -1.46
N ARG A 3 38.80 -3.64 -2.46
CA ARG A 3 37.42 -3.27 -2.85
C ARG A 3 36.95 -4.12 -4.03
N ILE A 4 35.70 -4.59 -4.02
CA ILE A 4 35.07 -5.22 -5.18
C ILE A 4 34.01 -4.27 -5.76
N ASN A 5 34.44 -3.45 -6.72
CA ASN A 5 33.58 -2.62 -7.57
C ASN A 5 33.23 -3.41 -8.85
N THR A 6 32.30 -4.38 -8.78
CA THR A 6 32.01 -5.20 -9.97
C THR A 6 30.57 -5.76 -10.10
N LEU A 7 29.51 -5.01 -9.75
CA LEU A 7 28.16 -5.29 -10.32
C LEU A 7 27.11 -4.15 -10.27
N ILE A 8 27.51 -2.86 -10.21
CA ILE A 8 26.53 -1.74 -10.19
C ILE A 8 26.98 -0.63 -11.16
N LEU A 9 26.94 -0.89 -12.48
CA LEU A 9 27.03 0.14 -13.54
C LEU A 9 26.85 -0.44 -14.97
N TRP A 10 25.78 -1.21 -15.23
CA TRP A 10 25.44 -1.58 -16.62
C TRP A 10 23.93 -1.73 -16.88
N LEU A 11 23.16 -0.66 -16.68
CA LEU A 11 21.85 -0.47 -17.34
C LEU A 11 21.36 1.00 -17.33
N VAL A 12 22.26 1.98 -17.19
CA VAL A 12 21.94 3.41 -17.34
C VAL A 12 22.99 4.11 -18.20
N LYS A 13 22.88 3.89 -19.52
CA LYS A 13 23.34 4.75 -20.66
C LYS A 13 23.59 3.87 -21.89
N SER A 14 22.61 3.82 -22.80
CA SER A 14 22.79 3.75 -24.27
C SER A 14 21.44 3.50 -24.96
N SER A 15 20.77 4.57 -25.41
CA SER A 15 19.84 4.58 -26.55
C SER A 15 19.20 5.98 -26.69
N PRO A 16 19.55 6.77 -27.72
CA PRO A 16 18.75 7.92 -28.12
C PRO A 16 17.66 7.45 -29.09
N LEU A 17 16.40 7.43 -28.66
CA LEU A 17 15.25 7.24 -29.56
C LEU A 17 14.28 8.40 -29.44
N ASN A 18 14.42 9.33 -30.39
CA ASN A 18 13.46 10.38 -30.67
C ASN A 18 12.15 9.77 -31.20
N GLY A 19 11.04 10.50 -31.05
CA GLY A 19 9.83 10.26 -31.85
C GLY A 19 8.69 9.54 -31.14
N TRP A 20 7.97 10.25 -30.27
CA TRP A 20 6.60 9.89 -29.88
C TRP A 20 5.70 11.11 -29.96
N ASN A 21 4.94 11.21 -31.05
CA ASN A 21 3.82 12.15 -31.13
C ASN A 21 2.71 11.67 -30.20
N LEU A 22 2.38 12.47 -29.19
CA LEU A 22 1.30 12.17 -28.25
C LEU A 22 -0.05 12.58 -28.87
N SER A 23 -0.93 11.61 -29.13
CA SER A 23 -2.34 11.86 -29.41
C SER A 23 -3.12 12.15 -28.11
N PRO A 24 -4.30 12.78 -28.18
CA PRO A 24 -5.10 13.09 -27.00
C PRO A 24 -5.49 11.84 -26.22
N GLN A 25 -5.26 11.85 -24.90
CA GLN A 25 -5.50 10.72 -24.01
C GLN A 25 -6.90 10.78 -23.39
N THR A 26 -7.62 9.64 -23.39
CA THR A 26 -8.98 9.55 -22.83
C THR A 26 -8.94 9.16 -21.35
N LEU A 27 -9.30 10.11 -20.48
CA LEU A 27 -9.48 9.89 -19.04
C LEU A 27 -10.92 9.52 -18.73
N THR A 28 -11.18 8.31 -18.22
CA THR A 28 -12.48 7.95 -17.63
C THR A 28 -12.40 7.99 -16.10
N LYS A 29 -13.41 8.61 -15.49
CA LYS A 29 -13.50 8.81 -14.03
C LYS A 29 -14.76 8.12 -13.50
N THR A 30 -14.59 7.18 -12.59
CA THR A 30 -15.70 6.55 -11.86
C THR A 30 -15.57 6.91 -10.38
N THR A 31 -16.65 7.42 -9.79
CA THR A 31 -16.66 7.84 -8.39
C THR A 31 -17.44 6.82 -7.57
N LEU A 32 -16.82 6.29 -6.52
CA LEU A 32 -17.46 5.35 -5.59
C LEU A 32 -17.66 6.04 -4.23
N SER A 33 -18.90 6.05 -3.77
CA SER A 33 -19.30 6.63 -2.48
C SER A 33 -19.42 5.54 -1.42
N PHE A 34 -18.69 5.69 -0.31
CA PHE A 34 -18.84 4.84 0.87
C PHE A 34 -20.05 5.28 1.73
N PRO A 35 -20.60 4.38 2.58
CA PRO A 35 -21.73 4.71 3.46
C PRO A 35 -21.38 5.65 4.63
N LYS A 36 -20.10 6.05 4.82
CA LYS A 36 -19.67 6.99 5.85
C LYS A 36 -19.57 8.42 5.28
N PRO A 37 -20.27 9.43 5.84
CA PRO A 37 -20.21 10.80 5.33
C PRO A 37 -18.78 11.37 5.33
N GLY A 38 -18.34 11.90 4.18
CA GLY A 38 -17.11 12.68 4.06
C GLY A 38 -15.97 12.04 3.25
N ILE A 39 -15.83 10.70 3.28
CA ILE A 39 -14.74 10.02 2.55
C ILE A 39 -15.22 9.62 1.15
N LYS A 40 -14.59 10.16 0.10
CA LYS A 40 -14.87 9.84 -1.30
C LYS A 40 -13.65 9.21 -1.95
N PHE A 41 -13.88 8.14 -2.72
CA PHE A 41 -12.86 7.50 -3.53
C PHE A 41 -13.17 7.73 -5.01
N GLN A 42 -12.16 8.17 -5.77
CA GLN A 42 -12.27 8.27 -7.22
C GLN A 42 -11.31 7.28 -7.86
N THR A 43 -11.88 6.36 -8.64
CA THR A 43 -11.11 5.44 -9.47
C THR A 43 -10.91 6.10 -10.83
N HIS A 44 -9.64 6.21 -11.22
CA HIS A 44 -9.22 6.70 -12.52
C HIS A 44 -8.77 5.50 -13.34
N VAL A 45 -9.27 5.40 -14.57
CA VAL A 45 -8.79 4.42 -15.55
C VAL A 45 -8.10 5.19 -16.66
N PHE A 46 -6.85 4.81 -16.91
CA PHE A 46 -6.01 5.39 -17.94
C PHE A 46 -5.71 4.31 -18.97
N SER A 47 -6.05 4.56 -20.24
CA SER A 47 -5.70 3.67 -21.35
C SER A 47 -4.76 4.38 -22.31
N SER A 48 -3.56 3.83 -22.49
CA SER A 48 -2.74 4.10 -23.68
C SER A 48 -3.00 3.01 -24.72
N ALA A 49 -2.51 3.19 -25.96
CA ALA A 49 -2.73 2.24 -27.06
C ALA A 49 -2.12 0.83 -26.85
N SER A 50 -1.48 0.56 -25.71
CA SER A 50 -0.88 -0.74 -25.38
C SER A 50 -1.11 -1.21 -23.93
N LYS A 51 -1.48 -0.32 -22.98
CA LYS A 51 -1.70 -0.70 -21.58
C LYS A 51 -2.84 0.10 -20.92
N THR A 52 -3.65 -0.58 -20.11
CA THR A 52 -4.64 0.03 -19.23
C THR A 52 -4.16 -0.03 -17.78
N CYS A 53 -4.08 1.13 -17.11
CA CYS A 53 -3.76 1.26 -15.70
C CYS A 53 -4.96 1.84 -14.95
N SER A 54 -5.38 1.21 -13.86
CA SER A 54 -6.45 1.70 -12.99
C SER A 54 -5.90 1.96 -11.59
N TYR A 55 -6.20 3.13 -11.03
CA TYR A 55 -5.81 3.50 -9.68
C TYR A 55 -6.95 4.18 -8.93
N THR A 56 -7.00 3.99 -7.62
CA THR A 56 -7.95 4.67 -6.75
C THR A 56 -7.26 5.76 -5.94
N THR A 57 -7.87 6.95 -5.89
CA THR A 57 -7.43 8.12 -5.14
C THR A 57 -8.39 8.38 -3.98
N LEU A 58 -7.85 8.64 -2.77
CA LEU A 58 -8.59 9.29 -1.69
C LEU A 58 -8.87 10.75 -2.09
N CYS A 59 -10.12 11.06 -2.40
CA CYS A 59 -10.58 12.41 -2.68
C CYS A 59 -11.14 13.06 -1.42
N ASP A 60 -10.29 13.20 -0.39
CA ASP A 60 -10.56 14.08 0.73
C ASP A 60 -9.84 15.44 0.58
N SER A 61 -10.64 16.49 0.73
CA SER A 61 -10.22 17.89 0.81
C SER A 61 -9.34 18.21 2.02
N SER A 62 -9.27 17.35 3.04
CA SER A 62 -8.38 17.53 4.19
C SER A 62 -6.95 17.04 3.89
N MET A 63 -6.79 15.89 3.25
CA MET A 63 -5.48 15.31 2.90
C MET A 63 -4.72 16.18 1.89
N THR A 64 -5.45 16.74 0.91
CA THR A 64 -4.88 17.65 -0.10
C THR A 64 -4.37 18.97 0.50
N ARG A 65 -4.90 19.45 1.63
CA ARG A 65 -4.36 20.64 2.34
C ARG A 65 -2.98 20.41 2.97
N ARG A 66 -2.58 19.16 3.22
CA ARG A 66 -1.26 18.80 3.77
C ARG A 66 -0.34 18.14 2.74
N GLY A 67 -0.73 18.14 1.45
CA GLY A 67 0.11 17.66 0.37
C GLY A 67 0.38 16.16 0.36
N LEU A 68 -0.41 15.31 1.03
CA LEU A 68 -0.28 13.86 0.82
C LEU A 68 -0.96 13.48 -0.50
N LEU A 69 -0.18 12.96 -1.44
CA LEU A 69 -0.67 12.19 -2.58
C LEU A 69 -0.72 10.72 -2.18
N PHE A 70 -1.87 10.08 -2.40
CA PHE A 70 -2.08 8.64 -2.20
C PHE A 70 -2.66 8.01 -3.47
N ARG A 71 -2.16 6.82 -3.83
CA ARG A 71 -2.73 5.94 -4.85
C ARG A 71 -2.69 4.49 -4.38
N GLN A 72 -3.80 3.79 -4.57
CA GLN A 72 -3.87 2.34 -4.50
C GLN A 72 -3.88 1.78 -5.93
N LEU A 73 -2.97 0.86 -6.21
CA LEU A 73 -2.80 0.16 -7.49
C LEU A 73 -3.09 -1.33 -7.25
N PHE A 74 -3.64 -2.03 -8.24
CA PHE A 74 -3.99 -3.45 -8.12
C PHE A 74 -3.28 -4.28 -9.20
N GLU A 75 -2.67 -5.39 -8.79
CA GLU A 75 -2.18 -6.45 -9.68
C GLU A 75 -3.20 -7.61 -9.64
N LYS A 76 -3.62 -8.10 -10.81
CA LYS A 76 -4.78 -9.00 -10.95
C LYS A 76 -4.43 -10.48 -10.76
N GLU A 77 -3.23 -10.91 -11.12
CA GLU A 77 -2.84 -12.32 -11.07
C GLU A 77 -2.63 -12.78 -9.62
N SER A 78 -1.99 -11.93 -8.81
CA SER A 78 -1.76 -12.11 -7.37
C SER A 78 -2.90 -11.58 -6.49
N SER A 79 -3.75 -10.71 -7.02
CA SER A 79 -4.71 -9.89 -6.25
C SER A 79 -4.05 -8.97 -5.22
N THR A 80 -2.79 -8.55 -5.45
CA THR A 80 -2.03 -7.68 -4.56
C THR A 80 -2.35 -6.19 -4.78
N TYR A 81 -2.42 -5.44 -3.68
CA TYR A 81 -2.44 -3.98 -3.67
C TYR A 81 -1.05 -3.40 -3.45
N THR A 82 -0.61 -2.56 -4.38
CA THR A 82 0.58 -1.72 -4.22
C THR A 82 0.14 -0.29 -3.86
N TYR A 83 0.78 0.31 -2.85
CA TYR A 83 0.43 1.64 -2.37
C TYR A 83 1.54 2.66 -2.66
N LEU A 84 1.20 3.73 -3.39
CA LEU A 84 2.07 4.87 -3.64
C LEU A 84 1.66 6.03 -2.72
N LEU A 85 2.56 6.45 -1.84
CA LEU A 85 2.41 7.64 -0.99
C LEU A 85 3.48 8.65 -1.39
N ALA A 86 3.14 9.94 -1.45
CA ALA A 86 4.13 11.00 -1.65
C ALA A 86 3.74 12.29 -0.93
N ASP A 87 4.73 13.01 -0.41
CA ASP A 87 4.56 14.39 0.04
C ASP A 87 4.79 15.32 -1.16
N VAL A 88 3.70 15.80 -1.76
CA VAL A 88 3.74 16.76 -2.88
C VAL A 88 3.83 18.22 -2.43
N SER A 89 3.82 18.51 -1.12
CA SER A 89 4.12 19.85 -0.59
C SER A 89 5.63 20.11 -0.55
N HIS A 90 6.44 19.07 -0.28
CA HIS A 90 7.89 19.17 -0.30
C HIS A 90 8.40 19.35 -1.76
N PRO A 91 9.30 20.31 -2.06
CA PRO A 91 9.77 20.61 -3.44
C PRO A 91 10.31 19.42 -4.25
N ARG A 92 11.08 18.52 -3.60
CA ARG A 92 11.58 17.25 -4.19
C ARG A 92 10.52 16.15 -4.41
N LYS A 93 9.28 16.34 -3.97
CA LYS A 93 8.17 15.36 -4.02
C LYS A 93 8.57 13.92 -3.64
N PRO A 94 9.13 13.69 -2.43
CA PRO A 94 9.57 12.37 -2.01
C PRO A 94 8.38 11.39 -1.94
N ALA A 95 8.59 10.19 -2.47
CA ALA A 95 7.58 9.15 -2.57
C ALA A 95 8.06 7.79 -2.05
N VAL A 96 7.10 6.95 -1.68
CA VAL A 96 7.27 5.58 -1.20
C VAL A 96 6.33 4.65 -1.95
N LEU A 97 6.80 3.44 -2.26
CA LEU A 97 5.95 2.32 -2.66
C LEU A 97 5.92 1.29 -1.51
N ILE A 98 4.72 0.77 -1.22
CA ILE A 98 4.50 -0.35 -0.30
C ILE A 98 3.95 -1.52 -1.12
N ASP A 99 4.52 -2.71 -0.94
CA ASP A 99 4.19 -3.97 -1.60
C ASP A 99 4.15 -3.86 -3.16
N PRO A 100 5.26 -3.44 -3.83
CA PRO A 100 5.36 -3.39 -5.28
C PRO A 100 5.56 -4.78 -5.90
N VAL A 101 4.83 -5.08 -6.99
CA VAL A 101 4.91 -6.36 -7.71
C VAL A 101 5.82 -6.25 -8.94
N ASP A 102 6.66 -7.28 -9.17
CA ASP A 102 7.66 -7.36 -10.24
C ASP A 102 7.06 -7.11 -11.65
N LYS A 103 5.95 -7.77 -11.97
CA LYS A 103 5.20 -7.65 -13.23
C LYS A 103 4.68 -6.24 -13.49
N THR A 104 4.57 -5.40 -12.45
CA THR A 104 4.03 -4.04 -12.54
C THR A 104 5.05 -2.94 -12.32
N VAL A 105 6.35 -3.24 -12.17
CA VAL A 105 7.41 -2.22 -12.02
C VAL A 105 7.35 -1.14 -13.10
N GLU A 106 7.13 -1.51 -14.36
CA GLU A 106 6.99 -0.55 -15.47
C GLU A 106 5.75 0.37 -15.34
N ARG A 107 4.63 -0.15 -14.82
CA ARG A 107 3.42 0.64 -14.52
C ARG A 107 3.72 1.67 -13.43
N ASP A 108 4.41 1.22 -12.39
CA ASP A 108 4.65 2.01 -11.17
C ASP A 108 5.69 3.10 -11.42
N LEU A 109 6.79 2.78 -12.12
CA LEU A 109 7.79 3.75 -12.56
C LEU A 109 7.23 4.78 -13.55
N HIS A 110 6.32 4.36 -14.45
CA HIS A 110 5.63 5.30 -15.35
C HIS A 110 4.79 6.31 -14.55
N LEU A 111 3.98 5.84 -13.60
CA LEU A 111 3.15 6.69 -12.76
C LEU A 111 3.97 7.64 -11.86
N VAL A 112 5.06 7.14 -11.26
CA VAL A 112 6.02 7.96 -10.49
C VAL A 112 6.61 9.08 -11.35
N LYS A 113 6.98 8.78 -12.61
CA LYS A 113 7.51 9.76 -13.56
C LYS A 113 6.46 10.77 -14.02
N GLU A 114 5.25 10.30 -14.35
CA GLU A 114 4.11 11.13 -14.78
C GLU A 114 3.73 12.16 -13.70
N LEU A 115 3.67 11.73 -12.44
CA LEU A 115 3.37 12.59 -11.29
C LEU A 115 4.56 13.48 -10.86
N GLY A 116 5.73 13.33 -11.49
CA GLY A 116 6.94 14.07 -11.20
C GLY A 116 7.49 13.81 -9.78
N LEU A 117 7.35 12.59 -9.29
CA LEU A 117 7.73 12.18 -7.93
C LEU A 117 9.17 11.68 -7.87
N LYS A 118 9.81 11.83 -6.71
CA LYS A 118 11.11 11.22 -6.41
C LYS A 118 10.88 10.01 -5.50
N LEU A 119 10.86 8.81 -6.06
CA LEU A 119 10.83 7.57 -5.28
C LEU A 119 12.09 7.49 -4.39
N ILE A 120 11.90 7.38 -3.08
CA ILE A 120 12.98 7.29 -2.07
C ILE A 120 13.14 5.87 -1.56
N TYR A 121 12.02 5.18 -1.29
CA TYR A 121 12.02 3.78 -0.85
C TYR A 121 10.92 2.98 -1.57
N ALA A 122 11.22 1.72 -1.85
CA ALA A 122 10.24 0.66 -1.98
C ALA A 122 10.35 -0.19 -0.70
N MET A 123 9.22 -0.57 -0.12
CA MET A 123 9.13 -1.29 1.14
C MET A 123 8.13 -2.43 1.00
N ASN A 124 8.32 -3.50 1.77
CA ASN A 124 7.36 -4.60 1.86
C ASN A 124 6.83 -4.71 3.30
N THR A 125 5.56 -5.08 3.46
CA THR A 125 4.93 -5.35 4.76
C THR A 125 5.42 -6.64 5.40
N HIS A 126 6.10 -7.51 4.65
CA HIS A 126 6.78 -8.70 5.15
C HIS A 126 7.91 -9.13 4.21
N VAL A 127 8.71 -10.12 4.61
CA VAL A 127 9.95 -10.48 3.90
C VAL A 127 9.70 -11.11 2.53
N HIS A 128 10.00 -10.34 1.48
CA HIS A 128 11.03 -10.76 0.52
C HIS A 128 12.37 -10.12 0.95
N ALA A 129 13.50 -10.76 0.63
CA ALA A 129 14.70 -10.82 1.49
C ALA A 129 15.10 -9.58 2.33
N ASP A 130 15.69 -8.53 1.74
CA ASP A 130 16.72 -7.75 2.44
C ASP A 130 16.62 -6.20 2.31
N HIS A 131 16.01 -5.52 3.30
CA HIS A 131 16.36 -4.12 3.63
C HIS A 131 15.77 -3.62 4.97
N VAL A 132 16.48 -2.66 5.58
CA VAL A 132 16.01 -1.85 6.73
C VAL A 132 15.51 -0.50 6.21
N THR A 133 14.30 -0.09 6.65
CA THR A 133 13.65 1.15 6.21
C THR A 133 13.98 2.36 7.10
N GLY A 134 14.11 3.53 6.48
CA GLY A 134 14.32 4.82 7.15
C GLY A 134 13.03 5.66 7.17
N THR A 135 12.14 5.41 8.13
CA THR A 135 10.83 6.08 8.21
C THR A 135 10.68 6.97 9.44
N GLY A 136 10.68 8.29 9.22
CA GLY A 136 10.19 9.28 10.20
C GLY A 136 8.68 9.59 10.09
N LEU A 137 8.03 9.22 8.98
CA LEU A 137 6.63 9.57 8.68
C LEU A 137 5.62 8.40 8.85
N LEU A 138 6.11 7.16 8.78
CA LEU A 138 5.33 5.95 9.01
C LEU A 138 5.83 5.27 10.29
N LYS A 139 4.93 5.06 11.25
CA LYS A 139 5.23 4.25 12.43
C LYS A 139 5.09 2.78 12.04
N VAL A 140 6.20 2.04 12.12
CA VAL A 140 6.22 0.59 12.00
C VAL A 140 5.67 -0.03 13.29
N ARG A 141 4.75 -1.00 13.17
CA ARG A 141 4.35 -1.91 14.25
C ARG A 141 4.67 -3.33 13.81
N ALA A 142 5.37 -4.11 14.63
CA ALA A 142 5.58 -5.53 14.36
C ALA A 142 4.24 -6.26 14.51
N THR A 143 3.78 -6.94 13.45
CA THR A 143 2.53 -7.70 13.45
C THR A 143 2.74 -9.11 12.89
N PRO A 144 3.66 -9.91 13.48
CA PRO A 144 3.95 -11.26 13.03
C PRO A 144 2.77 -12.22 13.24
N GLY A 145 2.77 -13.32 12.50
CA GLY A 145 1.77 -14.39 12.65
C GLY A 145 1.28 -14.95 11.31
N HIS A 146 1.14 -14.12 10.28
CA HIS A 146 1.08 -14.62 8.90
C HIS A 146 2.46 -15.15 8.49
N THR A 147 3.49 -14.35 8.72
CA THR A 147 4.91 -14.75 8.74
C THR A 147 5.58 -14.20 10.00
N LEU A 148 6.77 -14.68 10.33
CA LEU A 148 7.59 -14.11 11.41
C LEU A 148 8.03 -12.65 11.17
N GLY A 149 8.01 -12.20 9.91
CA GLY A 149 8.54 -10.89 9.49
C GLY A 149 7.46 -9.84 9.20
N CYS A 150 6.18 -10.10 9.47
CA CYS A 150 5.10 -9.16 9.15
C CYS A 150 5.16 -7.89 10.02
N VAL A 151 4.99 -6.74 9.35
CA VAL A 151 4.86 -5.41 9.95
C VAL A 151 3.66 -4.68 9.37
N THR A 152 3.03 -3.83 10.19
CA THR A 152 2.01 -2.88 9.78
C THR A 152 2.62 -1.48 9.76
N TYR A 153 2.51 -0.77 8.63
CA TYR A 153 2.90 0.64 8.53
C TYR A 153 1.71 1.53 8.85
N VAL A 154 1.83 2.45 9.81
CA VAL A 154 0.74 3.37 10.17
C VAL A 154 1.18 4.83 9.99
N THR A 155 0.36 5.67 9.37
CA THR A 155 0.63 7.12 9.29
C THR A 155 0.71 7.74 10.69
N GLY A 156 1.57 8.75 10.86
CA GLY A 156 1.73 9.48 12.14
C GLY A 156 0.44 10.09 12.68
N SER A 157 0.39 10.40 13.98
CA SER A 157 -0.77 11.08 14.59
C SER A 157 -0.90 12.55 14.19
N ASP A 158 0.23 13.13 13.80
CA ASP A 158 0.44 14.46 13.21
C ASP A 158 0.18 14.49 11.69
N GLN A 159 0.08 13.33 11.04
CA GLN A 159 -0.15 13.16 9.61
C GLN A 159 -1.66 13.21 9.28
N PRO A 160 -2.09 13.10 8.00
CA PRO A 160 -3.50 13.23 7.65
C PRO A 160 -4.42 12.26 8.40
N GLN A 161 -5.62 12.74 8.71
CA GLN A 161 -6.68 12.01 9.40
C GLN A 161 -7.84 11.70 8.44
N PRO A 162 -8.54 10.56 8.57
CA PRO A 162 -8.24 9.46 9.49
C PRO A 162 -6.88 8.81 9.18
N ARG A 163 -6.27 8.20 10.19
CA ARG A 163 -5.00 7.47 10.01
C ARG A 163 -5.16 6.35 9.00
N MET A 164 -4.06 5.94 8.37
CA MET A 164 -4.01 4.83 7.44
C MET A 164 -3.07 3.76 8.00
N ALA A 165 -3.51 2.51 8.03
CA ALA A 165 -2.74 1.35 8.41
C ALA A 165 -2.63 0.40 7.20
N PHE A 166 -1.40 0.21 6.72
CA PHE A 166 -1.06 -0.76 5.69
C PHE A 166 -0.70 -2.07 6.39
N THR A 167 -1.64 -3.01 6.43
CA THR A 167 -1.65 -4.15 7.36
C THR A 167 -1.01 -5.42 6.80
N GLY A 168 -0.50 -5.37 5.57
CA GLY A 168 -0.02 -6.55 4.86
C GLY A 168 -1.11 -7.62 4.83
N ASP A 169 -0.70 -8.86 5.12
CA ASP A 169 -1.61 -10.00 5.32
C ASP A 169 -1.92 -10.27 6.80
N ALA A 170 -1.51 -9.41 7.74
CA ALA A 170 -1.87 -9.58 9.15
C ALA A 170 -3.38 -9.34 9.38
N LEU A 171 -3.96 -8.36 8.68
CA LEU A 171 -5.39 -8.08 8.66
C LEU A 171 -5.85 -7.86 7.22
N LEU A 172 -6.84 -8.64 6.78
CA LEU A 172 -7.51 -8.50 5.50
C LEU A 172 -8.93 -7.98 5.71
N ILE A 173 -9.56 -7.43 4.68
CA ILE A 173 -10.95 -6.96 4.76
C ILE A 173 -11.87 -8.16 5.00
N ARG A 174 -12.50 -8.20 6.19
CA ARG A 174 -13.30 -9.33 6.69
C ARG A 174 -12.54 -10.66 6.67
N GLY A 175 -11.23 -10.64 6.95
CA GLY A 175 -10.40 -11.83 7.03
C GLY A 175 -9.02 -11.60 7.64
N CYS A 176 -8.12 -12.55 7.42
CA CYS A 176 -6.71 -12.47 7.78
C CYS A 176 -5.91 -13.41 6.88
N GLY A 177 -4.60 -13.21 6.78
CA GLY A 177 -3.68 -14.11 6.11
C GLY A 177 -3.70 -15.52 6.72
N ARG A 178 -3.16 -16.48 5.96
CA ARG A 178 -2.93 -17.86 6.42
C ARG A 178 -1.78 -17.92 7.43
N THR A 179 -1.70 -18.96 8.25
CA THR A 179 -0.72 -19.06 9.36
C THR A 179 0.05 -20.38 9.39
N ASP A 180 -0.11 -21.20 8.36
CA ASP A 180 0.40 -22.57 8.23
C ASP A 180 1.72 -22.70 7.44
N PHE A 181 2.29 -21.57 6.99
CA PHE A 181 3.55 -21.48 6.22
C PHE A 181 4.44 -20.35 6.77
N GLN A 182 5.70 -20.27 6.31
CA GLN A 182 6.62 -19.13 6.57
C GLN A 182 6.84 -18.80 8.07
N GLY A 183 6.75 -19.82 8.94
CA GLY A 183 6.83 -19.66 10.39
C GLY A 183 5.63 -18.95 11.02
N GLY A 184 4.48 -18.96 10.34
CA GLY A 184 3.23 -18.40 10.83
C GLY A 184 2.72 -19.08 12.11
N SER A 185 1.81 -18.40 12.79
CA SER A 185 1.18 -18.82 14.04
C SER A 185 -0.13 -18.07 14.23
N SER A 186 -1.24 -18.81 14.35
CA SER A 186 -2.56 -18.22 14.60
C SER A 186 -2.60 -17.43 15.91
N ARG A 187 -1.97 -17.93 16.99
CA ARG A 187 -1.88 -17.20 18.26
C ARG A 187 -1.15 -15.86 18.07
N GLN A 188 0.03 -15.91 17.46
CA GLN A 188 0.84 -14.71 17.25
C GLN A 188 0.12 -13.69 16.34
N LEU A 189 -0.63 -14.17 15.35
CA LEU A 189 -1.45 -13.34 14.47
C LEU A 189 -2.57 -12.64 15.26
N TYR A 190 -3.30 -13.39 16.08
CA TYR A 190 -4.38 -12.87 16.92
C TYR A 190 -3.87 -11.81 17.90
N GLU A 191 -2.82 -12.13 18.66
CA GLU A 191 -2.13 -11.21 19.58
C GLU A 191 -1.64 -9.94 18.86
N SER A 192 -1.05 -10.09 17.67
CA SER A 192 -0.58 -8.97 16.85
C SER A 192 -1.70 -8.05 16.40
N VAL A 193 -2.78 -8.60 15.84
CA VAL A 193 -3.92 -7.78 15.38
C VAL A 193 -4.57 -7.06 16.56
N HIS A 194 -4.85 -7.78 17.66
CA HIS A 194 -5.52 -7.20 18.83
C HIS A 194 -4.66 -6.14 19.52
N SER A 195 -3.35 -6.37 19.72
CA SER A 195 -2.47 -5.41 20.41
C SER A 195 -1.99 -4.26 19.52
N GLN A 196 -1.79 -4.47 18.21
CA GLN A 196 -1.15 -3.49 17.33
C GLN A 196 -2.09 -2.83 16.31
N ILE A 197 -3.22 -3.44 15.96
CA ILE A 197 -4.14 -2.88 14.96
C ILE A 197 -5.44 -2.42 15.63
N PHE A 198 -6.06 -3.26 16.46
CA PHE A 198 -7.31 -2.93 17.15
C PHE A 198 -7.15 -1.92 18.31
N THR A 199 -5.91 -1.51 18.63
CA THR A 199 -5.56 -0.38 19.50
C THR A 199 -5.42 0.97 18.77
N LEU A 200 -5.60 0.99 17.44
CA LEU A 200 -5.70 2.23 16.67
C LEU A 200 -7.13 2.82 16.79
N PRO A 201 -7.31 4.13 16.54
CA PRO A 201 -8.64 4.75 16.48
C PRO A 201 -9.58 4.01 15.52
N GLU A 202 -10.85 3.83 15.90
CA GLU A 202 -11.86 3.06 15.17
C GLU A 202 -12.06 3.53 13.70
N ASP A 203 -11.80 4.80 13.42
CA ASP A 203 -11.90 5.40 12.08
C ASP A 203 -10.65 5.23 11.20
N THR A 204 -9.56 4.67 11.76
CA THR A 204 -8.33 4.35 11.02
C THR A 204 -8.65 3.44 9.84
N LEU A 205 -8.24 3.85 8.64
CA LEU A 205 -8.40 3.10 7.40
C LEU A 205 -7.45 1.89 7.39
N VAL A 206 -7.98 0.73 7.02
CA VAL A 206 -7.26 -0.53 6.87
C VAL A 206 -7.03 -0.81 5.38
N TYR A 207 -5.77 -0.93 5.00
CA TYR A 207 -5.28 -1.18 3.66
C TYR A 207 -4.48 -2.50 3.64
N PRO A 208 -5.08 -3.62 3.21
CA PRO A 208 -4.42 -4.92 3.20
C PRO A 208 -3.44 -5.06 2.02
N ALA A 209 -2.56 -6.06 2.07
CA ALA A 209 -1.78 -6.46 0.90
C ALA A 209 -2.65 -7.12 -0.19
N HIS A 210 -3.73 -7.81 0.19
CA HIS A 210 -4.60 -8.53 -0.76
C HIS A 210 -6.09 -8.32 -0.50
N ASP A 211 -6.91 -8.41 -1.55
CA ASP A 211 -8.35 -8.68 -1.44
C ASP A 211 -8.83 -9.51 -2.64
N TYR A 212 -9.70 -10.49 -2.37
CA TYR A 212 -10.19 -11.47 -3.34
C TYR A 212 -11.69 -11.30 -3.68
N LYS A 213 -12.30 -10.18 -3.27
CA LYS A 213 -13.74 -9.88 -3.36
C LYS A 213 -14.04 -8.53 -4.01
N GLY A 214 -13.03 -7.72 -4.31
CA GLY A 214 -13.14 -6.38 -4.88
C GLY A 214 -13.23 -5.25 -3.84
N PHE A 215 -12.95 -5.52 -2.56
CA PHE A 215 -12.92 -4.50 -1.52
C PHE A 215 -11.56 -3.80 -1.43
N THR A 216 -11.57 -2.47 -1.44
CA THR A 216 -10.35 -1.66 -1.51
C THR A 216 -9.87 -1.11 -0.17
N VAL A 217 -10.75 -1.00 0.82
CA VAL A 217 -10.46 -0.42 2.15
C VAL A 217 -11.51 -0.88 3.16
N SER A 218 -11.13 -0.98 4.43
CA SER A 218 -12.07 -1.03 5.56
C SER A 218 -11.61 -0.09 6.69
N THR A 219 -12.16 -0.21 7.89
CA THR A 219 -11.74 0.55 9.07
C THR A 219 -11.48 -0.38 10.25
N VAL A 220 -10.66 0.08 11.21
CA VAL A 220 -10.38 -0.68 12.44
C VAL A 220 -11.67 -1.05 13.18
N GLY A 221 -12.62 -0.12 13.30
CA GLY A 221 -13.90 -0.39 13.97
C GLY A 221 -14.82 -1.31 13.18
N GLU A 222 -14.80 -1.27 11.85
CA GLU A 222 -15.50 -2.28 11.06
C GLU A 222 -14.92 -3.69 11.24
N GLU A 223 -13.60 -3.85 11.25
CA GLU A 223 -12.97 -5.16 11.46
C GLU A 223 -13.18 -5.68 12.89
N LYS A 224 -13.17 -4.81 13.90
CA LYS A 224 -13.50 -5.15 15.30
C LYS A 224 -14.96 -5.59 15.51
N LEU A 225 -15.86 -5.22 14.61
CA LEU A 225 -17.28 -5.60 14.68
C LEU A 225 -17.63 -6.77 13.74
N TYR A 226 -16.99 -6.86 12.58
CA TYR A 226 -17.47 -7.69 11.46
C TYR A 226 -16.43 -8.67 10.90
N ASN A 227 -15.19 -8.73 11.41
CA ASN A 227 -14.23 -9.73 10.94
C ASN A 227 -14.62 -11.14 11.42
N PRO A 228 -15.02 -12.06 10.54
CA PRO A 228 -15.62 -13.34 10.95
C PRO A 228 -14.65 -14.31 11.64
N ARG A 229 -13.35 -13.97 11.69
CA ARG A 229 -12.32 -14.72 12.41
C ARG A 229 -11.88 -13.97 13.66
N LEU A 230 -11.41 -12.73 13.50
CA LEU A 230 -10.70 -11.98 14.54
C LEU A 230 -11.62 -11.38 15.64
N THR A 231 -12.95 -11.43 15.47
CA THR A 231 -13.92 -11.08 16.54
C THR A 231 -14.30 -12.26 17.43
N ARG A 232 -13.89 -13.48 17.09
CA ARG A 232 -14.05 -14.65 17.96
C ARG A 232 -13.06 -14.56 19.12
N ASP A 233 -13.34 -15.26 20.22
CA ASP A 233 -12.35 -15.45 21.28
C ASP A 233 -11.12 -16.22 20.75
N GLU A 234 -9.99 -16.10 21.47
CA GLU A 234 -8.71 -16.69 21.07
C GLU A 234 -8.84 -18.21 20.83
N ALA A 235 -9.58 -18.93 21.68
CA ALA A 235 -9.74 -20.38 21.56
C ALA A 235 -10.56 -20.79 20.33
N ALA A 236 -11.52 -19.96 19.92
CA ALA A 236 -12.35 -20.17 18.73
C ALA A 236 -11.74 -19.57 17.43
N PHE A 237 -10.56 -18.95 17.51
CA PHE A 237 -9.75 -18.51 16.36
C PHE A 237 -8.78 -19.60 15.85
N PHE A 238 -8.49 -20.61 16.68
CA PHE A 238 -7.57 -21.71 16.39
C PHE A 238 -8.20 -22.85 15.59
#